data_AF-A0A0L0W5D4-F1
#
_entry.id   AF-A0A0L0W5D4-F1
#
_cell.length_a   1.000
_cell.length_b   1.000
_cell.length_c   1.000
_cell.angle_alpha   90.00
_cell.angle_beta   90.00
_cell.angle_gamma   90.00
#
_symmetry.space_group_name_H-M   'P 1'
#
loop_
_entity.id
_entity.type
_entity.pdbx_description
1 polymer ?
#
loop_
_entity_poly.entity_id
_entity_poly.type
_entity_poly.pdbx_seq_one_letter_code
_entity_poly.pdbx_strand_id
1 'polypeptide(L)'
;MKPILGQTLRRAAKGYPIITILPRHPPSSFHNLSTLSSRKADIIIASKGRDHFVGYSTTTSSSPSSTPILLESEKFEPPQKSDSNRLSPIIILHGLFGSKQNWRSLAKRLCQATQRIVYTLDLRNHGESQATPGCTSYLDYSSDVKHFITMNGLKNVILIGHSMGGKVAMTLALESSISAHKEDSELIKKLIAVDISPAKGPISESFQIYIDGFKEINSRLVSSRKEADQILSRYEEDLGRRQFLLTNLKKVDHGDGRSQYEIRLPIEVLAEQLSTNQVGDFPFEPSPTDVATPVVFTKPSLFIKGAHSKYINKYNIPAIQAFFINHQLVVLDTNHWVHAEKPVEFVQTVVDFVKD
;
A
#
# COMPACT_ATOMS: atom_id res chain seq x y z
N MET A 1 -2.14 37.42 -62.53
CA MET A 1 -1.25 36.28 -62.84
C MET A 1 -0.73 35.70 -61.52
N LYS A 2 -0.85 34.38 -61.32
CA LYS A 2 -0.32 33.53 -60.20
C LYS A 2 1.23 33.44 -60.22
N PRO A 3 1.93 32.75 -59.27
CA PRO A 3 1.54 32.10 -57.98
C PRO A 3 2.45 32.49 -56.76
N ILE A 4 2.04 32.41 -55.48
CA ILE A 4 1.96 31.31 -54.48
C ILE A 4 3.26 30.50 -54.19
N LEU A 5 3.86 30.74 -53.01
CA LEU A 5 4.48 29.78 -52.05
C LEU A 5 4.76 30.58 -50.75
N GLY A 6 4.41 30.24 -49.51
CA GLY A 6 4.04 28.98 -48.88
C GLY A 6 5.11 28.57 -47.86
N GLN A 7 5.20 29.23 -46.69
CA GLN A 7 5.93 28.68 -45.53
C GLN A 7 5.14 28.87 -44.24
N THR A 8 4.65 27.73 -43.73
CA THR A 8 3.86 27.57 -42.51
C THR A 8 4.79 27.24 -41.34
N LEU A 9 4.62 28.00 -40.26
CA LEU A 9 5.16 27.77 -38.92
C LEU A 9 4.80 26.37 -38.40
N ARG A 10 5.79 25.53 -38.10
CA ARG A 10 5.60 24.33 -37.28
C ARG A 10 5.80 24.69 -35.80
N ARG A 11 4.70 24.91 -35.08
CA ARG A 11 4.66 24.78 -33.62
C ARG A 11 4.51 23.31 -33.26
N ALA A 12 5.44 22.78 -32.48
CA ALA A 12 5.32 21.46 -31.85
C ALA A 12 4.26 21.53 -30.73
N ALA A 13 3.15 20.83 -30.91
CA ALA A 13 2.13 20.64 -29.88
C ALA A 13 2.62 19.58 -28.89
N LYS A 14 2.66 19.94 -27.60
CA LYS A 14 2.89 19.03 -26.48
C LYS A 14 1.66 18.14 -26.30
N GLY A 15 1.84 16.82 -26.35
CA GLY A 15 0.81 15.84 -26.03
C GLY A 15 0.54 15.82 -24.52
N TYR A 16 -0.74 15.89 -24.15
CA TYR A 16 -1.24 15.61 -22.81
C TYR A 16 -1.57 14.10 -22.70
N PRO A 17 -1.45 13.48 -21.51
CA PRO A 17 -1.75 12.06 -21.35
C PRO A 17 -3.24 11.79 -21.54
N ILE A 18 -3.53 10.65 -22.19
CA ILE A 18 -4.88 10.14 -22.46
C ILE A 18 -5.50 9.65 -21.14
N ILE A 19 -6.61 10.28 -20.73
CA ILE A 19 -7.47 9.80 -19.65
C ILE A 19 -8.37 8.71 -20.25
N THR A 20 -8.13 7.45 -19.90
CA THR A 20 -9.02 6.35 -20.30
C THR A 20 -10.15 6.22 -19.28
N ILE A 21 -11.33 6.73 -19.62
CA ILE A 21 -12.59 6.45 -18.90
C ILE A 21 -13.27 5.29 -19.62
N LEU A 22 -13.38 4.12 -18.99
CA LEU A 22 -14.11 2.97 -19.56
C LEU A 22 -15.60 3.07 -19.20
N PRO A 23 -16.53 2.99 -20.17
CA PRO A 23 -17.96 2.98 -19.89
C PRO A 23 -18.45 1.60 -19.38
N ARG A 24 -19.43 1.62 -18.47
CA ARG A 24 -20.16 0.44 -17.97
C ARG A 24 -21.24 0.01 -18.98
N HIS A 25 -21.33 -1.28 -19.27
CA HIS A 25 -22.54 -1.91 -19.82
C HIS A 25 -22.99 -3.07 -18.91
N PRO A 26 -24.30 -3.19 -18.60
CA PRO A 26 -24.84 -4.31 -17.83
C PRO A 26 -25.17 -5.49 -18.77
N PRO A 27 -25.07 -6.76 -18.31
CA PRO A 27 -25.62 -7.86 -19.07
C PRO A 27 -27.10 -8.08 -18.72
N SER A 28 -27.93 -8.04 -19.76
CA SER A 28 -29.31 -8.50 -19.80
C SER A 28 -29.41 -10.03 -19.80
N SER A 29 -30.57 -10.51 -19.35
CA SER A 29 -30.92 -11.87 -18.95
C SER A 29 -31.55 -12.77 -20.04
N PHE A 30 -31.53 -14.09 -19.75
CA PHE A 30 -32.38 -15.22 -20.21
C PHE A 30 -32.26 -15.80 -21.64
N HIS A 31 -31.94 -17.11 -21.75
CA HIS A 31 -32.93 -18.19 -21.94
C HIS A 31 -32.36 -19.62 -21.82
N ASN A 32 -33.22 -20.52 -21.33
CA ASN A 32 -33.12 -21.98 -21.10
C ASN A 32 -32.66 -22.83 -22.29
N LEU A 33 -32.14 -24.03 -22.00
CA LEU A 33 -32.63 -25.32 -22.53
C LEU A 33 -32.17 -26.51 -21.64
N SER A 34 -33.15 -27.33 -21.27
CA SER A 34 -33.12 -28.70 -20.71
C SER A 34 -32.40 -29.69 -21.66
N THR A 35 -31.98 -30.94 -21.38
CA THR A 35 -32.35 -32.05 -20.46
C THR A 35 -31.43 -33.24 -20.81
N LEU A 36 -31.17 -34.17 -19.87
CA LEU A 36 -31.01 -35.66 -20.01
C LEU A 36 -30.20 -36.18 -18.79
N SER A 37 -30.81 -36.85 -17.79
CA SER A 37 -31.02 -38.33 -17.70
C SER A 37 -29.71 -39.13 -17.75
N SER A 38 -29.35 -40.08 -16.90
CA SER A 38 -29.95 -40.81 -15.76
C SER A 38 -28.82 -41.65 -15.13
N ARG A 39 -28.92 -42.02 -13.84
CA ARG A 39 -28.96 -43.43 -13.37
C ARG A 39 -28.91 -43.51 -11.84
N LYS A 40 -29.77 -44.40 -11.35
CA LYS A 40 -30.04 -44.78 -9.97
C LYS A 40 -28.90 -45.59 -9.33
N ALA A 41 -28.80 -45.52 -8.01
CA ALA A 41 -28.62 -46.70 -7.17
C ALA A 41 -29.32 -46.45 -5.82
N ASP A 42 -30.40 -47.19 -5.59
CA ASP A 42 -31.10 -47.29 -4.31
C ASP A 42 -30.33 -48.23 -3.38
N ILE A 43 -30.06 -47.81 -2.13
CA ILE A 43 -29.87 -48.73 -1.00
C ILE A 43 -30.67 -48.18 0.18
N ILE A 44 -31.71 -48.93 0.57
CA ILE A 44 -32.48 -48.77 1.80
C ILE A 44 -31.88 -49.70 2.84
N ILE A 45 -31.38 -49.16 3.97
CA ILE A 45 -31.38 -49.86 5.27
C ILE A 45 -31.77 -48.86 6.35
N ALA A 46 -32.71 -49.29 7.19
CA ALA A 46 -33.44 -48.48 8.15
C ALA A 46 -32.76 -48.34 9.52
N SER A 47 -33.07 -47.19 10.13
CA SER A 47 -33.39 -46.98 11.55
C SER A 47 -32.32 -46.44 12.51
N LYS A 48 -32.83 -45.53 13.35
CA LYS A 48 -32.35 -45.01 14.64
C LYS A 48 -31.45 -43.77 14.64
N GLY A 49 -32.12 -42.61 14.67
CA GLY A 49 -32.01 -41.64 15.76
C GLY A 49 -30.66 -40.94 15.98
N ARG A 50 -30.58 -39.70 15.50
CA ARG A 50 -30.31 -38.48 16.30
C ARG A 50 -30.19 -37.29 15.35
N ASP A 51 -30.81 -36.17 15.74
CA ASP A 51 -30.72 -34.90 15.05
C ASP A 51 -29.26 -34.50 14.84
N HIS A 52 -28.87 -34.29 13.59
CA HIS A 52 -27.63 -33.62 13.23
C HIS A 52 -27.99 -32.26 12.63
N PHE A 53 -28.03 -31.28 13.54
CA PHE A 53 -27.76 -29.89 13.20
C PHE A 53 -26.41 -29.84 12.49
N VAL A 54 -26.43 -29.63 11.17
CA VAL A 54 -25.23 -29.22 10.43
C VAL A 54 -24.99 -27.76 10.77
N GLY A 55 -24.26 -27.54 11.87
CA GLY A 55 -23.73 -26.23 12.21
C GLY A 55 -22.69 -25.84 11.16
N TYR A 56 -22.99 -24.81 10.37
CA TYR A 56 -21.96 -24.07 9.67
C TYR A 56 -21.07 -23.44 10.74
N SER A 57 -19.91 -24.05 10.98
CA SER A 57 -18.85 -23.44 11.77
C SER A 57 -18.29 -22.28 10.94
N THR A 58 -18.82 -21.08 11.18
CA THR A 58 -18.11 -19.85 10.86
C THR A 58 -16.89 -19.81 11.77
N THR A 59 -15.76 -20.29 11.27
CA THR A 59 -14.46 -19.98 11.84
C THR A 59 -14.15 -18.52 11.55
N THR A 60 -14.77 -17.62 12.29
CA THR A 60 -14.16 -16.31 12.55
C THR A 60 -12.93 -16.57 13.39
N SER A 61 -11.77 -16.73 12.76
CA SER A 61 -10.49 -16.66 13.45
C SER A 61 -10.28 -15.19 13.84
N SER A 62 -10.95 -14.75 14.90
CA SER A 62 -10.56 -13.54 15.61
C SER A 62 -9.30 -13.87 16.40
N SER A 63 -8.17 -13.93 15.70
CA SER A 63 -6.87 -13.82 16.36
C SER A 63 -6.86 -12.48 17.09
N PRO A 64 -6.39 -12.42 18.35
CA PRO A 64 -6.39 -11.19 19.11
C PRO A 64 -5.55 -10.16 18.36
N SER A 65 -6.13 -9.02 17.97
CA SER A 65 -5.35 -7.92 17.38
C SER A 65 -4.28 -7.56 18.40
N SER A 66 -3.01 -7.59 17.98
CA SER A 66 -1.93 -7.17 18.87
C SER A 66 -2.15 -5.74 19.37
N THR A 67 -1.65 -5.43 20.56
CA THR A 67 -1.73 -4.07 21.09
C THR A 67 -1.03 -3.10 20.12
N PRO A 68 -1.69 -2.01 19.68
CA PRO A 68 -1.05 -1.04 18.80
C PRO A 68 0.23 -0.50 19.43
N ILE A 69 1.26 -0.30 18.61
CA ILE A 69 2.50 0.36 19.03
C ILE A 69 2.48 1.85 18.71
N LEU A 70 3.35 2.60 19.38
CA LEU A 70 3.63 3.98 19.00
C LEU A 70 4.45 3.99 17.72
N LEU A 71 3.91 4.63 16.68
CA LEU A 71 4.63 4.86 15.43
C LEU A 71 5.44 6.15 15.52
N GLU A 72 6.71 6.01 15.17
CA GLU A 72 7.61 7.13 14.95
C GLU A 72 7.18 7.94 13.72
N SER A 73 7.25 9.27 13.80
CA SER A 73 6.73 10.15 12.75
C SER A 73 7.56 11.40 12.53
N GLU A 74 7.39 12.03 11.38
CA GLU A 74 7.86 13.40 11.12
C GLU A 74 6.69 14.23 10.59
N LYS A 75 6.49 15.42 11.17
CA LYS A 75 5.44 16.37 10.82
C LYS A 75 6.02 17.50 9.96
N PHE A 76 5.33 17.83 8.88
CA PHE A 76 5.62 18.96 8.01
C PHE A 76 4.43 19.92 8.03
N GLU A 77 4.72 21.20 8.28
CA GLU A 77 3.72 22.26 8.34
C GLU A 77 3.92 23.26 7.20
N PRO A 78 2.82 23.81 6.64
CA PRO A 78 2.92 24.78 5.57
C PRO A 78 3.61 26.06 6.07
N PRO A 79 4.40 26.73 5.21
CA PRO A 79 5.19 27.91 5.60
C PRO A 79 4.34 29.13 5.96
N GLN A 80 3.09 29.20 5.50
CA GLN A 80 2.14 30.22 5.90
C GLN A 80 1.16 29.65 6.92
N LYS A 81 0.82 30.42 7.96
CA LYS A 81 -0.34 30.19 8.84
C LYS A 81 -1.64 30.42 8.04
N SER A 82 -1.86 29.62 6.99
CA SER A 82 -3.17 29.47 6.40
C SER A 82 -4.07 28.73 7.39
N ASP A 83 -5.37 28.61 7.08
CA ASP A 83 -6.31 27.74 7.80
C ASP A 83 -5.95 26.25 7.63
N SER A 84 -4.68 25.86 7.74
CA SER A 84 -4.18 24.48 7.62
C SER A 84 -4.87 23.54 8.60
N ASN A 85 -5.32 24.05 9.76
CA ASN A 85 -6.11 23.30 10.74
C ASN A 85 -7.53 22.97 10.26
N ARG A 86 -8.04 23.63 9.20
CA ARG A 86 -9.32 23.29 8.55
C ARG A 86 -9.17 22.27 7.44
N LEU A 87 -7.96 22.11 6.91
CA LEU A 87 -7.68 21.18 5.83
C LEU A 87 -7.31 19.79 6.38
N SER A 88 -7.95 18.75 5.86
CA SER A 88 -7.58 17.35 6.08
C SER A 88 -6.07 17.13 5.96
N PRO A 89 -5.39 16.61 7.01
CA PRO A 89 -3.96 16.32 6.96
C PRO A 89 -3.67 15.13 6.06
N ILE A 90 -2.47 15.08 5.51
CA ILE A 90 -1.98 13.94 4.71
C ILE A 90 -1.10 13.06 5.60
N ILE A 91 -1.29 11.74 5.57
CA ILE A 91 -0.42 10.77 6.23
C ILE A 91 0.17 9.86 5.15
N ILE A 92 1.49 9.67 5.18
CA ILE A 92 2.23 8.89 4.19
C ILE A 92 2.85 7.66 4.85
N LEU A 93 2.56 6.48 4.26
CA LEU A 93 3.03 5.17 4.68
C LEU A 93 3.99 4.60 3.62
N HIS A 94 5.21 4.25 4.05
CA HIS A 94 6.23 3.71 3.15
C HIS A 94 6.00 2.23 2.78
N GLY A 95 6.70 1.76 1.74
CA GLY A 95 6.75 0.34 1.36
C GLY A 95 7.76 -0.47 2.19
N LEU A 96 7.84 -1.77 1.91
CA LEU A 96 8.79 -2.69 2.57
C LEU A 96 10.24 -2.16 2.47
N PHE A 97 11.00 -2.30 3.57
CA PHE A 97 12.36 -1.78 3.75
C PHE A 97 12.49 -0.25 3.70
N GLY A 98 11.37 0.47 3.59
CA GLY A 98 11.34 1.92 3.67
C GLY A 98 11.30 2.46 5.10
N SER A 99 11.21 3.78 5.19
CA SER A 99 11.04 4.57 6.41
C SER A 99 10.42 5.93 6.07
N LYS A 100 9.98 6.67 7.08
CA LYS A 100 9.55 8.07 6.97
C LYS A 100 10.56 8.95 6.25
N GLN A 101 11.85 8.65 6.40
CA GLN A 101 12.94 9.41 5.82
C GLN A 101 12.92 9.41 4.28
N ASN A 102 12.45 8.32 3.66
CA ASN A 102 12.40 8.22 2.20
C ASN A 102 11.39 9.19 1.57
N TRP A 103 10.43 9.67 2.35
CA TRP A 103 9.34 10.54 1.88
C TRP A 103 9.54 12.02 2.20
N ARG A 104 10.59 12.41 2.94
CA ARG A 104 10.75 13.80 3.45
C ARG A 104 10.71 14.86 2.37
N SER A 105 11.39 14.64 1.24
CA SER A 105 11.45 15.61 0.14
C SER A 105 10.08 15.79 -0.53
N LEU A 106 9.35 14.69 -0.73
CA LEU A 106 7.99 14.68 -1.27
C LEU A 106 6.99 15.27 -0.28
N ALA A 107 7.09 14.94 1.01
CA ALA A 107 6.23 15.47 2.06
C ALA A 107 6.34 16.99 2.15
N LYS A 108 7.55 17.56 2.07
CA LYS A 108 7.75 19.02 1.98
C LYS A 108 7.07 19.63 0.75
N ARG A 109 7.23 19.01 -0.43
CA ARG A 109 6.60 19.47 -1.67
C ARG A 109 5.07 19.41 -1.61
N LEU A 110 4.51 18.31 -1.09
CA LEU A 110 3.07 18.14 -0.90
C LEU A 110 2.53 19.14 0.11
N CYS A 111 3.22 19.32 1.23
CA CYS A 111 2.85 20.28 2.26
C CYS A 111 2.77 21.70 1.68
N GLN A 112 3.80 22.11 0.93
CA GLN A 112 3.83 23.42 0.26
C GLN A 112 2.75 23.55 -0.82
N ALA A 113 2.54 22.53 -1.65
CA ALA A 113 1.61 22.61 -2.78
C ALA A 113 0.14 22.53 -2.37
N THR A 114 -0.16 21.78 -1.29
CA THR A 114 -1.54 21.54 -0.83
C THR A 114 -1.94 22.41 0.35
N GLN A 115 -0.99 23.07 1.01
CA GLN A 115 -1.19 23.81 2.26
C GLN A 115 -1.75 22.93 3.41
N ARG A 116 -1.59 21.61 3.32
CA ARG A 116 -2.00 20.63 4.33
C ARG A 116 -0.81 20.30 5.24
N ILE A 117 -1.08 19.98 6.51
CA ILE A 117 -0.12 19.30 7.36
C ILE A 117 0.15 17.91 6.74
N VAL A 118 1.42 17.51 6.68
CA VAL A 118 1.82 16.19 6.18
C VAL A 118 2.58 15.44 7.27
N TYR A 119 2.21 14.20 7.51
CA TYR A 119 2.93 13.27 8.37
C TYR A 119 3.54 12.16 7.52
N THR A 120 4.79 11.80 7.81
CA THR A 120 5.41 10.56 7.31
C THR A 120 5.66 9.65 8.50
N LEU A 121 5.21 8.40 8.42
CA LEU A 121 5.32 7.43 9.52
C LEU A 121 6.38 6.38 9.23
N ASP A 122 7.06 5.92 10.25
CA ASP A 122 7.77 4.65 10.26
C ASP A 122 6.77 3.57 10.67
N LEU A 123 6.45 2.62 9.79
CA LEU A 123 5.57 1.50 10.14
C LEU A 123 6.29 0.54 11.12
N ARG A 124 5.54 -0.32 11.82
CA ARG A 124 6.14 -1.36 12.68
C ARG A 124 7.23 -2.13 11.94
N ASN A 125 8.26 -2.54 12.69
CA ASN A 125 9.43 -3.23 12.15
C ASN A 125 10.26 -2.43 11.13
N HIS A 126 10.05 -1.13 10.99
CA HIS A 126 10.76 -0.26 10.06
C HIS A 126 11.18 1.05 10.70
N GLY A 127 12.20 1.68 10.13
CA GLY A 127 12.67 2.99 10.58
C GLY A 127 13.09 2.99 12.05
N GLU A 128 12.58 3.95 12.81
CA GLU A 128 12.83 4.05 14.26
C GLU A 128 11.65 3.52 15.12
N SER A 129 10.56 3.05 14.49
CA SER A 129 9.43 2.46 15.21
C SER A 129 9.80 1.14 15.88
N GLN A 130 9.09 0.80 16.97
CA GLN A 130 9.35 -0.41 17.74
C GLN A 130 9.29 -1.68 16.87
N ALA A 131 10.25 -2.58 17.07
CA ALA A 131 10.21 -3.93 16.50
C ALA A 131 9.30 -4.83 17.34
N THR A 132 8.37 -5.53 16.68
CA THR A 132 7.39 -6.42 17.29
C THR A 132 7.41 -7.78 16.59
N PRO A 133 8.12 -8.78 17.13
CA PRO A 133 8.09 -10.15 16.61
C PRO A 133 6.66 -10.72 16.62
N GLY A 134 6.32 -11.52 15.61
CA GLY A 134 5.07 -12.30 15.54
C GLY A 134 3.76 -11.52 15.28
N CYS A 135 3.75 -10.19 15.37
CA CYS A 135 2.56 -9.36 15.14
C CYS A 135 2.72 -8.52 13.86
N THR A 136 2.34 -9.11 12.74
CA THR A 136 2.77 -8.67 11.41
C THR A 136 1.66 -8.68 10.35
N SER A 137 0.41 -8.94 10.74
CA SER A 137 -0.72 -8.91 9.81
C SER A 137 -1.05 -7.47 9.40
N TYR A 138 -1.70 -7.29 8.25
CA TYR A 138 -2.14 -5.96 7.84
C TYR A 138 -3.13 -5.31 8.80
N LEU A 139 -3.88 -6.10 9.58
CA LEU A 139 -4.74 -5.61 10.65
C LEU A 139 -3.92 -5.03 11.81
N ASP A 140 -2.77 -5.65 12.13
CA ASP A 140 -1.86 -5.12 13.13
C ASP A 140 -1.25 -3.79 12.66
N TYR A 141 -0.78 -3.73 11.40
CA TYR A 141 -0.26 -2.48 10.84
C TYR A 141 -1.31 -1.36 10.77
N SER A 142 -2.55 -1.66 10.37
CA SER A 142 -3.62 -0.66 10.30
C SER A 142 -4.03 -0.17 11.69
N SER A 143 -4.03 -1.06 12.69
CA SER A 143 -4.30 -0.74 14.09
C SER A 143 -3.30 0.29 14.64
N ASP A 144 -2.01 0.17 14.32
CA ASP A 144 -1.00 1.18 14.70
C ASP A 144 -1.27 2.55 14.06
N VAL A 145 -1.62 2.56 12.76
CA VAL A 145 -1.90 3.81 12.03
C VAL A 145 -3.16 4.47 12.58
N LYS A 146 -4.20 3.68 12.89
CA LYS A 146 -5.40 4.14 13.58
C LYS A 146 -5.04 4.75 14.94
N HIS A 147 -4.22 4.05 15.72
CA HIS A 147 -3.77 4.53 17.03
C HIS A 147 -3.02 5.87 16.91
N PHE A 148 -2.13 6.01 15.93
CA PHE A 148 -1.45 7.27 15.63
C PHE A 148 -2.44 8.41 15.31
N ILE A 149 -3.43 8.16 14.46
CA ILE A 149 -4.46 9.15 14.07
C ILE A 149 -5.23 9.63 15.31
N THR A 150 -5.71 8.68 16.13
CA THR A 150 -6.51 8.98 17.33
C THR A 150 -5.68 9.72 18.39
N MET A 151 -4.45 9.28 18.67
CA MET A 151 -3.58 9.90 19.68
C MET A 151 -3.19 11.33 19.32
N ASN A 152 -3.11 11.66 18.03
CA ASN A 152 -2.83 13.01 17.55
C ASN A 152 -4.11 13.86 17.35
N GLY A 153 -5.28 13.34 17.72
CA GLY A 153 -6.56 14.04 17.55
C GLY A 153 -6.94 14.34 16.09
N LEU A 154 -6.40 13.56 15.15
CA LEU A 154 -6.61 13.78 13.72
C LEU A 154 -7.93 13.14 13.27
N LYS A 155 -8.61 13.78 12.32
CA LYS A 155 -9.84 13.28 11.71
C LYS A 155 -9.85 13.60 10.23
N ASN A 156 -10.64 12.87 9.45
CA ASN A 156 -10.80 13.08 8.01
C ASN A 156 -9.45 13.16 7.27
N VAL A 157 -8.50 12.28 7.59
CA VAL A 157 -7.16 12.31 7.03
C VAL A 157 -7.15 11.82 5.58
N ILE A 158 -6.18 12.28 4.80
CA ILE A 158 -5.87 11.73 3.48
C ILE A 158 -4.73 10.74 3.67
N LEU A 159 -4.97 9.48 3.36
CA LEU A 159 -3.98 8.43 3.58
C LEU A 159 -3.30 8.06 2.26
N ILE A 160 -1.97 8.16 2.20
CA ILE A 160 -1.15 7.77 1.07
C ILE A 160 -0.30 6.58 1.48
N GLY A 161 -0.34 5.49 0.73
CA GLY A 161 0.49 4.32 1.01
C GLY A 161 1.13 3.75 -0.25
N HIS A 162 2.43 3.47 -0.20
CA HIS A 162 3.16 2.79 -1.29
C HIS A 162 3.38 1.32 -0.98
N SER A 163 3.13 0.46 -1.97
CA SER A 163 3.42 -0.98 -1.87
C SER A 163 2.81 -1.60 -0.59
N MET A 164 3.62 -2.16 0.31
CA MET A 164 3.18 -2.62 1.63
C MET A 164 2.34 -1.57 2.39
N GLY A 165 2.78 -0.32 2.45
CA GLY A 165 2.04 0.77 3.09
C GLY A 165 0.72 1.09 2.39
N GLY A 166 0.60 0.81 1.09
CA GLY A 166 -0.67 0.91 0.37
C GLY A 166 -1.67 -0.15 0.80
N LYS A 167 -1.23 -1.38 1.06
CA LYS A 167 -2.08 -2.42 1.67
C LYS A 167 -2.51 -2.04 3.09
N VAL A 168 -1.61 -1.49 3.91
CA VAL A 168 -1.97 -0.95 5.24
C VAL A 168 -3.06 0.12 5.12
N ALA A 169 -2.89 1.07 4.19
CA ALA A 169 -3.84 2.14 3.97
C ALA A 169 -5.21 1.63 3.49
N MET A 170 -5.22 0.65 2.58
CA MET A 170 -6.44 0.00 2.10
C MET A 170 -7.15 -0.78 3.22
N THR A 171 -6.40 -1.51 4.05
CA THR A 171 -6.96 -2.23 5.21
C THR A 171 -7.64 -1.28 6.17
N LEU A 172 -6.97 -0.20 6.59
CA LEU A 172 -7.56 0.79 7.49
C LEU A 172 -8.81 1.45 6.90
N ALA A 173 -8.81 1.75 5.60
CA ALA A 173 -9.95 2.32 4.91
C ALA A 173 -11.17 1.38 4.93
N LEU A 174 -10.97 0.08 4.70
CA LEU A 174 -12.04 -0.91 4.74
C LEU A 174 -12.53 -1.18 6.16
N GLU A 175 -11.64 -1.32 7.15
CA GLU A 175 -12.00 -1.41 8.57
C GLU A 175 -12.85 -0.23 9.02
N SER A 176 -12.45 0.99 8.62
CA SER A 176 -13.20 2.22 8.92
C SER A 176 -14.60 2.23 8.30
N SER A 177 -14.80 1.52 7.18
CA SER A 177 -16.09 1.48 6.47
C SER A 177 -17.08 0.49 7.07
N ILE A 178 -16.59 -0.54 7.76
CA ILE A 178 -17.42 -1.57 8.40
C ILE A 178 -17.51 -1.41 9.92
N SER A 179 -16.79 -0.44 10.50
CA SER A 179 -16.83 -0.18 11.93
C SER A 179 -18.21 0.34 12.37
N ALA A 180 -18.70 -0.20 13.49
CA ALA A 180 -19.90 0.30 14.15
C ALA A 180 -19.67 1.64 14.87
N HIS A 181 -18.41 2.02 15.12
CA HIS A 181 -18.07 3.27 15.79
C HIS A 181 -18.11 4.42 14.79
N LYS A 182 -19.04 5.37 15.00
CA LYS A 182 -19.21 6.52 14.10
C LYS A 182 -17.92 7.32 13.89
N GLU A 183 -17.10 7.46 14.92
CA GLU A 183 -15.81 8.15 14.83
C GLU A 183 -14.82 7.48 13.87
N ASP A 184 -14.86 6.14 13.76
CA ASP A 184 -14.02 5.40 12.83
C ASP A 184 -14.42 5.68 11.38
N SER A 185 -15.71 5.81 11.13
CA SER A 185 -16.24 6.09 9.79
C SER A 185 -15.76 7.44 9.23
N GLU A 186 -15.32 8.37 10.08
CA GLU A 186 -14.80 9.70 9.72
C GLU A 186 -13.27 9.77 9.73
N LEU A 187 -12.55 8.68 10.00
CA LEU A 187 -11.09 8.69 10.07
C LEU A 187 -10.46 9.07 8.73
N ILE A 188 -10.88 8.42 7.64
CA ILE A 188 -10.28 8.58 6.32
C ILE A 188 -11.20 9.41 5.42
N LYS A 189 -10.71 10.53 4.87
CA LYS A 189 -11.44 11.35 3.88
C LYS A 189 -11.19 10.90 2.44
N LYS A 190 -9.92 10.64 2.09
CA LYS A 190 -9.49 10.15 0.77
C LYS A 190 -8.35 9.14 0.94
N LEU A 191 -8.27 8.17 0.04
CA LEU A 191 -7.21 7.17 -0.02
C LEU A 191 -6.37 7.34 -1.30
N ILE A 192 -5.05 7.20 -1.20
CA ILE A 192 -4.15 7.12 -2.35
C ILE A 192 -3.25 5.88 -2.19
N ALA A 193 -3.48 4.87 -3.03
CA ALA A 193 -2.65 3.67 -3.10
C ALA A 193 -1.64 3.80 -4.24
N VAL A 194 -0.35 3.71 -3.93
CA VAL A 194 0.75 3.88 -4.88
C VAL A 194 1.29 2.51 -5.25
N ASP A 195 0.98 2.12 -6.47
CA ASP A 195 1.47 0.95 -7.20
C ASP A 195 1.31 -0.39 -6.45
N ILE A 196 0.12 -0.61 -5.89
CA ILE A 196 -0.30 -1.86 -5.27
C ILE A 196 -1.81 -2.04 -5.34
N SER A 197 -2.29 -3.28 -5.43
CA SER A 197 -3.71 -3.64 -5.37
C SER A 197 -4.02 -4.38 -4.06
N PRO A 198 -5.30 -4.49 -3.66
CA PRO A 198 -5.73 -5.29 -2.50
C PRO A 198 -5.73 -6.81 -2.79
N ALA A 199 -4.95 -7.26 -3.77
CA ALA A 199 -4.91 -8.67 -4.14
C ALA A 199 -3.88 -9.42 -3.32
N LYS A 200 -4.24 -10.66 -2.96
CA LYS A 200 -3.31 -11.65 -2.43
C LYS A 200 -2.44 -12.19 -3.56
N GLY A 201 -1.17 -12.45 -3.27
CA GLY A 201 -0.29 -13.08 -4.24
C GLY A 201 1.13 -13.24 -3.72
N PRO A 202 1.96 -14.02 -4.42
CA PRO A 202 3.37 -14.12 -4.09
C PRO A 202 4.05 -12.76 -4.29
N ILE A 203 4.98 -12.46 -3.41
CA ILE A 203 5.89 -11.32 -3.56
C ILE A 203 7.14 -11.72 -4.36
N SER A 204 7.90 -10.73 -4.80
CA SER A 204 9.15 -10.97 -5.53
C SER A 204 10.18 -11.68 -4.64
N GLU A 205 10.79 -12.75 -5.16
CA GLU A 205 11.90 -13.48 -4.52
C GLU A 205 13.09 -12.56 -4.20
N SER A 206 13.25 -11.46 -4.95
CA SER A 206 14.30 -10.47 -4.70
C SER A 206 14.27 -9.89 -3.28
N PHE A 207 13.11 -9.82 -2.63
CA PHE A 207 13.05 -9.34 -1.25
C PHE A 207 13.76 -10.28 -0.26
N GLN A 208 13.69 -11.59 -0.47
CA GLN A 208 14.41 -12.56 0.35
C GLN A 208 15.92 -12.48 0.10
N ILE A 209 16.32 -12.25 -1.15
CA ILE A 209 17.73 -12.02 -1.53
C ILE A 209 18.29 -10.77 -0.80
N TYR A 210 17.48 -9.72 -0.61
CA TYR A 210 17.94 -8.53 0.14
C TYR A 210 18.11 -8.80 1.63
N ILE A 211 17.28 -9.67 2.22
CA ILE A 211 17.48 -10.14 3.60
C ILE A 211 18.84 -10.81 3.73
N ASP A 212 19.24 -11.66 2.79
CA ASP A 212 20.55 -12.33 2.82
C ASP A 212 21.69 -11.31 2.74
N GLY A 213 21.56 -10.29 1.88
CA GLY A 213 22.51 -9.19 1.81
C GLY A 213 22.61 -8.38 3.11
N PHE A 214 21.48 -8.15 3.80
CA PHE A 214 21.46 -7.51 5.11
C PHE A 214 22.11 -8.36 6.20
N LYS A 215 21.89 -9.69 6.18
CA LYS A 215 22.58 -10.62 7.08
C LYS A 215 24.09 -10.59 6.88
N GLU A 216 24.54 -10.53 5.63
CA GLU A 216 25.97 -10.43 5.32
C GLU A 216 26.58 -9.09 5.74
N ILE A 217 25.87 -7.97 5.59
CA ILE A 217 26.32 -6.67 6.11
C ILE A 217 26.55 -6.77 7.63
N ASN A 218 25.57 -7.28 8.37
CA ASN A 218 25.66 -7.36 9.83
C ASN A 218 26.77 -8.31 10.31
N SER A 219 27.06 -9.38 9.56
CA SER A 219 28.13 -10.33 9.93
C SER A 219 29.54 -9.84 9.63
N ARG A 220 29.71 -8.86 8.72
CA ARG A 220 31.02 -8.38 8.26
C ARG A 220 31.55 -7.14 8.99
N LEU A 221 30.84 -6.62 9.99
CA LEU A 221 31.28 -5.48 10.82
C LEU A 221 31.75 -4.28 9.97
N VAL A 222 30.99 -3.95 8.93
CA VAL A 222 31.37 -2.92 7.94
C VAL A 222 31.58 -1.56 8.59
N SER A 223 32.63 -0.85 8.16
CA SER A 223 33.03 0.45 8.73
C SER A 223 32.52 1.64 7.91
N SER A 224 32.08 1.39 6.67
CA SER A 224 31.62 2.44 5.77
C SER A 224 30.40 2.02 4.94
N ARG A 225 29.61 3.03 4.53
CA ARG A 225 28.52 2.83 3.55
C ARG A 225 29.01 2.23 2.23
N LYS A 226 30.24 2.53 1.83
CA LYS A 226 30.85 2.01 0.59
C LYS A 226 31.08 0.51 0.67
N GLU A 227 31.57 0.01 1.80
CA GLU A 227 31.73 -1.45 2.03
C GLU A 227 30.38 -2.16 2.01
N ALA A 228 29.36 -1.59 2.65
CA ALA A 228 28.00 -2.13 2.61
C ALA A 228 27.41 -2.17 1.19
N ASP A 229 27.65 -1.14 0.37
CA ASP A 229 27.22 -1.13 -1.05
C ASP A 229 27.94 -2.19 -1.88
N GLN A 230 29.23 -2.42 -1.65
CA GLN A 230 29.99 -3.51 -2.29
C GLN A 230 29.46 -4.89 -1.93
N ILE A 231 28.93 -5.06 -0.72
CA ILE A 231 28.24 -6.29 -0.34
C ILE A 231 26.93 -6.39 -1.13
N LEU A 232 26.07 -5.37 -1.06
CA LEU A 232 24.76 -5.38 -1.72
C LEU A 232 24.84 -5.44 -3.25
N SER A 233 25.93 -5.01 -3.89
CA SER A 233 26.09 -5.14 -5.34
C SER A 233 26.13 -6.59 -5.83
N ARG A 234 26.31 -7.56 -4.93
CA ARG A 234 26.17 -8.99 -5.24
C ARG A 234 24.71 -9.48 -5.20
N TYR A 235 23.80 -8.69 -4.63
CA TYR A 235 22.40 -9.03 -4.38
C TYR A 235 21.42 -8.18 -5.20
N GLU A 236 21.80 -6.97 -5.60
CA GLU A 236 21.00 -6.07 -6.44
C GLU A 236 21.91 -5.25 -7.36
N GLU A 237 21.66 -5.32 -8.67
CA GLU A 237 22.45 -4.65 -9.71
C GLU A 237 22.09 -3.17 -9.85
N ASP A 238 20.83 -2.79 -9.59
CA ASP A 238 20.36 -1.42 -9.69
C ASP A 238 20.88 -0.56 -8.55
N LEU A 239 21.65 0.48 -8.90
CA LEU A 239 22.25 1.39 -7.94
C LEU A 239 21.18 2.12 -7.10
N GLY A 240 20.06 2.54 -7.71
CA GLY A 240 19.01 3.27 -7.02
C GLY A 240 18.39 2.45 -5.89
N ARG A 241 18.08 1.19 -6.16
CA ARG A 241 17.57 0.23 -5.18
C ARG A 241 18.57 -0.07 -4.09
N ARG A 242 19.85 -0.26 -4.41
CA ARG A 242 20.89 -0.42 -3.38
C ARG A 242 20.96 0.79 -2.47
N GLN A 243 20.97 2.01 -3.02
CA GLN A 243 21.02 3.23 -2.20
C GLN A 243 19.81 3.39 -1.29
N PHE A 244 18.63 2.97 -1.74
CA PHE A 244 17.45 2.87 -0.90
C PHE A 244 17.58 1.83 0.21
N LEU A 245 18.00 0.60 -0.10
CA LEU A 245 18.19 -0.46 0.91
C LEU A 245 19.20 -0.02 1.97
N LEU A 246 20.30 0.62 1.55
CA LEU A 246 21.31 1.19 2.42
C LEU A 246 20.80 2.36 3.28
N THR A 247 19.60 2.92 3.05
CA THR A 247 19.02 3.88 4.00
C THR A 247 18.68 3.26 5.36
N ASN A 248 18.73 1.93 5.46
CA ASN A 248 18.60 1.19 6.72
C ASN A 248 19.91 0.99 7.47
N LEU A 249 21.05 1.48 6.96
CA LEU A 249 22.29 1.49 7.72
C LEU A 249 22.21 2.47 8.89
N LYS A 250 22.53 1.98 10.08
CA LYS A 250 22.69 2.76 11.31
C LYS A 250 24.13 2.63 11.76
N LYS A 251 24.75 3.77 12.06
CA LYS A 251 26.09 3.78 12.66
C LYS A 251 25.95 3.44 14.14
N VAL A 252 26.67 2.42 14.59
CA VAL A 252 26.74 1.95 15.97
C VAL A 252 28.15 2.23 16.48
N ASP A 253 28.24 2.89 17.62
CA ASP A 253 29.49 3.17 18.32
C ASP A 253 29.64 2.16 19.46
N HIS A 254 30.76 1.43 19.48
CA HIS A 254 31.01 0.37 20.47
C HIS A 254 31.74 0.89 21.72
N GLY A 255 32.01 2.19 21.81
CA GLY A 255 32.59 2.83 23.00
C GLY A 255 34.10 2.60 23.17
N ASP A 256 34.73 1.84 22.29
CA ASP A 256 36.18 1.59 22.24
C ASP A 256 36.88 2.39 21.12
N GLY A 257 36.20 3.41 20.59
CA GLY A 257 36.66 4.23 19.46
C GLY A 257 36.39 3.59 18.09
N ARG A 258 35.82 2.39 18.03
CA ARG A 258 35.37 1.76 16.78
C ARG A 258 33.88 2.03 16.57
N SER A 259 33.56 2.41 15.33
CA SER A 259 32.18 2.52 14.88
C SER A 259 31.94 1.64 13.66
N GLN A 260 30.80 0.97 13.64
CA GLN A 260 30.40 0.08 12.54
C GLN A 260 29.02 0.48 12.03
N TYR A 261 28.66 -0.02 10.85
CA TYR A 261 27.32 0.08 10.33
C TYR A 261 26.59 -1.24 10.47
N GLU A 262 25.36 -1.16 10.99
CA GLU A 262 24.45 -2.28 11.12
C GLU A 262 23.12 -1.94 10.42
N ILE A 263 22.40 -2.95 9.97
CA ILE A 263 21.04 -2.80 9.45
C ILE A 263 20.09 -2.66 10.64
N ARG A 264 19.37 -1.54 10.70
CA ARG A 264 18.41 -1.24 11.79
C ARG A 264 17.12 -2.07 11.76
N LEU A 265 16.85 -2.75 10.64
CA LEU A 265 15.63 -3.55 10.48
C LEU A 265 15.72 -4.82 11.33
N PRO A 266 14.61 -5.31 11.91
CA PRO A 266 14.58 -6.62 12.55
C PRO A 266 14.59 -7.72 11.50
N ILE A 267 15.78 -8.05 11.00
CA ILE A 267 15.99 -8.90 9.81
C ILE A 267 15.25 -10.23 9.92
N GLU A 268 15.28 -10.89 11.08
CA GLU A 268 14.64 -12.20 11.23
C GLU A 268 13.12 -12.13 11.21
N VAL A 269 12.52 -11.07 11.76
CA VAL A 269 11.07 -10.85 11.68
C VAL A 269 10.67 -10.62 10.22
N LEU A 270 11.40 -9.78 9.49
CA LEU A 270 11.11 -9.53 8.08
C LEU A 270 11.33 -10.79 7.22
N ALA A 271 12.36 -11.60 7.51
CA ALA A 271 12.60 -12.88 6.84
C ALA A 271 11.43 -13.86 7.03
N GLU A 272 10.90 -13.96 8.25
CA GLU A 272 9.72 -14.77 8.54
C GLU A 272 8.49 -14.26 7.78
N GLN A 273 8.22 -12.95 7.79
CA GLN A 273 7.10 -12.35 7.05
C GLN A 273 7.17 -12.64 5.54
N LEU A 274 8.37 -12.61 4.97
CA LEU A 274 8.59 -12.87 3.54
C LEU A 274 8.41 -14.36 3.22
N SER A 275 9.04 -15.25 3.99
CA SER A 275 8.96 -16.70 3.76
C SER A 275 7.54 -17.28 3.97
N THR A 276 6.74 -16.66 4.84
CA THR A 276 5.32 -17.00 5.05
C THR A 276 4.36 -16.22 4.13
N ASN A 277 4.90 -15.42 3.20
CA ASN A 277 4.16 -14.59 2.25
C ASN A 277 3.15 -13.61 2.90
N GLN A 278 3.38 -13.19 4.15
CA GLN A 278 2.50 -12.23 4.85
C GLN A 278 2.48 -10.85 4.17
N VAL A 279 3.60 -10.42 3.57
CA VAL A 279 3.64 -9.17 2.76
C VAL A 279 2.80 -9.31 1.47
N GLY A 280 2.62 -10.55 1.00
CA GLY A 280 1.78 -10.87 -0.15
C GLY A 280 0.28 -10.92 0.18
N ASP A 281 -0.10 -10.91 1.45
CA ASP A 281 -1.46 -11.15 1.92
C ASP A 281 -2.37 -9.90 1.85
N PHE A 282 -3.66 -10.06 2.14
CA PHE A 282 -4.62 -8.97 2.34
C PHE A 282 -5.78 -9.48 3.22
N PRO A 283 -6.22 -8.76 4.28
CA PRO A 283 -7.08 -9.36 5.30
C PRO A 283 -8.55 -9.49 4.90
N PHE A 284 -8.93 -8.98 3.72
CA PHE A 284 -10.31 -8.99 3.25
C PHE A 284 -10.46 -9.79 1.95
N GLU A 285 -11.66 -10.36 1.78
CA GLU A 285 -12.13 -10.92 0.51
C GLU A 285 -13.27 -10.06 -0.05
N PRO A 286 -13.39 -9.91 -1.38
CA PRO A 286 -14.52 -9.23 -1.99
C PRO A 286 -15.85 -9.82 -1.50
N SER A 287 -16.77 -8.94 -1.09
CA SER A 287 -18.09 -9.38 -0.64
C SER A 287 -18.89 -10.00 -1.80
N PRO A 288 -19.67 -11.06 -1.55
CA PRO A 288 -20.69 -11.52 -2.49
C PRO A 288 -21.68 -10.40 -2.80
N THR A 289 -22.35 -10.47 -3.95
CA THR A 289 -23.25 -9.40 -4.44
C THR A 289 -24.47 -9.15 -3.55
N ASP A 290 -24.86 -10.13 -2.73
CA ASP A 290 -26.16 -10.14 -2.05
C ASP A 290 -26.05 -9.99 -0.52
N VAL A 291 -24.92 -9.50 0.00
CA VAL A 291 -24.76 -9.26 1.44
C VAL A 291 -25.30 -7.87 1.83
N ALA A 292 -25.97 -7.80 2.98
CA ALA A 292 -26.57 -6.55 3.48
C ALA A 292 -25.53 -5.46 3.79
N THR A 293 -24.33 -5.86 4.21
CA THR A 293 -23.24 -4.95 4.61
C THR A 293 -21.95 -5.37 3.90
N PRO A 294 -21.74 -4.98 2.63
CA PRO A 294 -20.55 -5.33 1.89
C PRO A 294 -19.33 -4.58 2.42
N VAL A 295 -18.17 -5.24 2.42
CA VAL A 295 -16.88 -4.64 2.77
C VAL A 295 -16.40 -3.81 1.58
N VAL A 296 -16.79 -2.53 1.58
CA VAL A 296 -16.43 -1.57 0.52
C VAL A 296 -16.07 -0.22 1.10
N PHE A 297 -15.12 0.46 0.46
CA PHE A 297 -14.79 1.85 0.70
C PHE A 297 -15.47 2.74 -0.35
N THR A 298 -16.37 3.61 0.12
CA THR A 298 -17.24 4.44 -0.74
C THR A 298 -16.68 5.83 -1.00
N LYS A 299 -15.72 6.28 -0.19
CA LYS A 299 -15.08 7.59 -0.30
C LYS A 299 -14.07 7.61 -1.47
N PRO A 300 -13.69 8.81 -1.96
CA PRO A 300 -12.77 8.91 -3.09
C PRO A 300 -11.45 8.17 -2.85
N SER A 301 -11.04 7.37 -3.81
CA SER A 301 -9.75 6.66 -3.80
C SER A 301 -9.02 6.85 -5.11
N LEU A 302 -7.70 6.99 -5.03
CA LEU A 302 -6.81 7.11 -6.17
C LEU A 302 -5.79 5.98 -6.14
N PHE A 303 -5.65 5.28 -7.25
CA PHE A 303 -4.61 4.30 -7.49
C PHE A 303 -3.64 4.90 -8.50
N ILE A 304 -2.36 5.00 -8.12
CA ILE A 304 -1.30 5.50 -9.01
C ILE A 304 -0.42 4.31 -9.38
N LYS A 305 -0.50 3.87 -10.64
CA LYS A 305 0.23 2.71 -11.17
C LYS A 305 1.46 3.15 -11.96
N GLY A 306 2.57 2.43 -11.80
CA GLY A 306 3.69 2.48 -12.74
C GLY A 306 3.39 1.67 -14.01
N ALA A 307 3.58 2.26 -15.19
CA ALA A 307 3.30 1.65 -16.49
C ALA A 307 4.07 0.33 -16.69
N HIS A 308 5.30 0.26 -16.19
CA HIS A 308 6.17 -0.92 -16.30
C HIS A 308 6.11 -1.85 -15.08
N SER A 309 5.35 -1.44 -14.05
CA SER A 309 5.16 -2.26 -12.85
C SER A 309 4.16 -3.39 -13.08
N LYS A 310 4.40 -4.53 -12.41
CA LYS A 310 3.51 -5.70 -12.40
C LYS A 310 2.51 -5.71 -11.24
N TYR A 311 2.67 -4.82 -10.25
CA TYR A 311 1.90 -4.85 -9.00
C TYR A 311 0.42 -4.49 -9.16
N ILE A 312 0.08 -3.63 -10.11
CA ILE A 312 -1.30 -3.42 -10.57
C ILE A 312 -1.37 -3.89 -12.03
N ASN A 313 -2.26 -4.81 -12.35
CA ASN A 313 -2.41 -5.39 -13.67
C ASN A 313 -3.87 -5.82 -13.92
N LYS A 314 -4.18 -6.24 -15.15
CA LYS A 314 -5.56 -6.61 -15.55
C LYS A 314 -6.21 -7.70 -14.68
N TYR A 315 -5.41 -8.55 -14.03
CA TYR A 315 -5.92 -9.64 -13.19
C TYR A 315 -6.29 -9.19 -11.78
N ASN A 316 -5.68 -8.12 -11.28
CA ASN A 316 -5.93 -7.62 -9.92
C ASN A 316 -6.69 -6.28 -9.85
N ILE A 317 -6.87 -5.59 -10.98
CA ILE A 317 -7.79 -4.44 -11.08
C ILE A 317 -9.22 -4.80 -10.63
N PRO A 318 -9.80 -5.98 -10.93
CA PRO A 318 -11.12 -6.35 -10.41
C PRO A 318 -11.21 -6.32 -8.88
N ALA A 319 -10.13 -6.65 -8.16
CA ALA A 319 -10.11 -6.54 -6.69
C ALA A 319 -10.19 -5.07 -6.23
N ILE A 320 -9.51 -4.15 -6.92
CA ILE A 320 -9.65 -2.71 -6.67
C ILE A 320 -11.10 -2.29 -6.86
N GLN A 321 -11.73 -2.69 -7.97
CA GLN A 321 -13.09 -2.33 -8.32
C GLN A 321 -14.12 -2.86 -7.31
N ALA A 322 -13.89 -4.05 -6.77
CA ALA A 322 -14.77 -4.67 -5.79
C ALA A 322 -14.72 -3.96 -4.44
N PHE A 323 -13.53 -3.59 -3.95
CA PHE A 323 -13.38 -2.96 -2.63
C PHE A 323 -13.55 -1.44 -2.67
N PHE A 324 -13.17 -0.76 -3.75
CA PHE A 324 -13.08 0.70 -3.82
C PHE A 324 -13.99 1.24 -4.92
N ILE A 325 -15.27 1.44 -4.60
CA ILE A 325 -16.30 1.70 -5.63
C ILE A 325 -16.21 3.10 -6.26
N ASN A 326 -15.52 4.03 -5.60
CA ASN A 326 -15.23 5.38 -6.09
C ASN A 326 -13.71 5.56 -6.32
N HIS A 327 -13.12 4.67 -7.12
CA HIS A 327 -11.70 4.70 -7.46
C HIS A 327 -11.42 5.42 -8.78
N GLN A 328 -10.26 6.07 -8.82
CA GLN A 328 -9.61 6.53 -10.05
C GLN A 328 -8.30 5.76 -10.22
N LEU A 329 -7.92 5.45 -11.46
CA LEU A 329 -6.63 4.84 -11.77
C LEU A 329 -5.84 5.79 -12.68
N VAL A 330 -4.70 6.27 -12.19
CA VAL A 330 -3.73 7.05 -12.95
C VAL A 330 -2.51 6.19 -13.23
N VAL A 331 -1.99 6.25 -14.46
CA VAL A 331 -0.80 5.51 -14.87
C VAL A 331 0.31 6.51 -15.17
N LEU A 332 1.48 6.32 -14.55
CA LEU A 332 2.69 7.11 -14.80
C LEU A 332 3.76 6.22 -15.44
N ASP A 333 4.58 6.81 -16.32
CA ASP A 333 5.65 6.14 -17.05
C ASP A 333 6.86 5.84 -16.14
N THR A 334 6.70 4.82 -15.28
CA THR A 334 7.66 4.40 -14.25
C THR A 334 7.61 2.91 -14.02
N ASN A 335 8.61 2.38 -13.31
CA ASN A 335 8.51 1.10 -12.62
C ASN A 335 7.73 1.26 -11.31
N HIS A 336 8.00 0.39 -10.33
CA HIS A 336 7.28 0.34 -9.06
C HIS A 336 7.49 1.57 -8.17
N TRP A 337 8.52 2.36 -8.43
CA TRP A 337 8.96 3.44 -7.54
C TRP A 337 8.47 4.78 -8.07
N VAL A 338 7.17 4.81 -8.38
CA VAL A 338 6.47 5.91 -9.06
C VAL A 338 6.86 7.29 -8.49
N HIS A 339 6.81 7.40 -7.17
CA HIS A 339 7.08 8.62 -6.42
C HIS A 339 8.55 9.06 -6.46
N ALA A 340 9.49 8.12 -6.64
CA ALA A 340 10.92 8.40 -6.73
C ALA A 340 11.37 8.63 -8.18
N GLU A 341 10.80 7.89 -9.14
CA GLU A 341 11.14 7.98 -10.57
C GLU A 341 10.55 9.23 -11.23
N LYS A 342 9.32 9.61 -10.88
CA LYS A 342 8.60 10.78 -11.42
C LYS A 342 8.02 11.65 -10.30
N PRO A 343 8.88 12.25 -9.45
CA PRO A 343 8.43 12.95 -8.24
C PRO A 343 7.56 14.18 -8.53
N VAL A 344 7.78 14.87 -9.66
CA VAL A 344 7.01 16.08 -10.02
C VAL A 344 5.61 15.70 -10.45
N GLU A 345 5.50 14.73 -11.37
CA GLU A 345 4.22 14.21 -11.88
C GLU A 345 3.43 13.53 -10.77
N PHE A 346 4.10 12.77 -9.89
CA PHE A 346 3.49 12.19 -8.70
C PHE A 346 2.88 13.28 -7.79
N VAL A 347 3.64 14.31 -7.43
CA VAL A 347 3.15 15.41 -6.59
C VAL A 347 1.96 16.11 -7.25
N GLN A 348 2.03 16.39 -8.55
CA GLN A 348 0.93 17.03 -9.29
C GLN A 348 -0.34 16.16 -9.26
N THR A 349 -0.20 14.86 -9.50
CA THR A 349 -1.30 13.90 -9.45
C THR A 349 -1.98 13.89 -8.08
N VAL A 350 -1.20 13.88 -7.00
CA VAL A 350 -1.71 13.95 -5.63
C VAL A 350 -2.41 15.29 -5.39
N VAL A 351 -1.78 16.41 -5.76
CA VAL A 351 -2.34 17.76 -5.58
C VAL A 351 -3.69 17.89 -6.26
N ASP A 352 -3.82 17.41 -7.50
CA ASP A 352 -5.08 17.49 -8.24
C ASP A 352 -6.18 16.64 -7.62
N PHE A 353 -5.85 15.46 -7.09
CA PHE A 353 -6.82 14.59 -6.43
C PHE A 353 -7.27 15.11 -5.05
N VAL A 354 -6.40 15.78 -4.30
CA VAL A 354 -6.72 16.25 -2.93
C VAL A 354 -7.36 17.63 -2.89
N LYS A 355 -7.47 18.33 -4.04
CA LYS A 355 -8.34 19.51 -4.17
C LYS A 355 -9.78 19.11 -3.82
N ASP A 356 -10.45 19.97 -3.08
CA ASP A 356 -11.84 19.75 -2.64
C ASP A 356 -12.82 20.13 -3.74
#